data_AF-A0A3M6U1J0-F1
#
_entry.id   AF-A0A3M6U1J0-F1
#
_cell.length_a   1.000
_cell.length_b   1.000
_cell.length_c   1.000
_cell.angle_alpha   90.00
_cell.angle_beta   90.00
_cell.angle_gamma   90.00
#
_symmetry.space_group_name_H-M   'P 1'
#
loop_
_entity.id
_entity.type
_entity.pdbx_description
1 polymer ?
#
loop_
_entity_poly.entity_id
_entity_poly.type
_entity_poly.pdbx_seq_one_letter_code
_entity_poly.pdbx_strand_id
1 'polypeptide(L)'
;MGIVEYLQVMLFVFNLTLSTAAKKAVNCQNFKFVIDEDVVYNHILEGHVFQRFTVHSAIQCHVKCKDDCLCVSMNYFPYSMENNCELNVANKDMEPAAMKRRQEGNYYDLVRSYTVKGGDKYTPEKHHCINRCCRTNPCLNGGVCQEICDTHSTRFNCTCPNTYFGQRCEKMKHPRSCKDIAKNGASTSGKYDIYDSNSERFSVYCDLQSEPGFVWTLIQSFSLAKRKTFMNAGFGKNFEIYIEEGEVNWNEFRLSLLQMQSLAIYSTHLRVTCNFSMDGLQYTDYARAKLAGHDIFGTWMTCQMYEYVNIRGIHCSNCTALTKQQEDTSWHIKSNKSIEAGCEFDGKPGAVPDEKNFGQFQDRTKNQHHRCSFSPTSTTQHWFGAKYEL
;
A
#
# COMPACT_ATOMS: atom_id res chain seq x y z
N MET A 1 74.50 -40.58 -41.32
CA MET A 1 73.29 -39.75 -41.14
C MET A 1 73.56 -38.82 -39.98
N GLY A 2 74.02 -37.62 -40.32
CA GLY A 2 74.51 -36.64 -39.37
C GLY A 2 73.41 -35.84 -38.70
N ILE A 3 73.81 -35.29 -37.56
CA ILE A 3 73.49 -33.99 -36.95
C ILE A 3 72.92 -32.96 -37.95
N VAL A 4 71.81 -32.29 -37.58
CA VAL A 4 71.42 -30.85 -37.74
C VAL A 4 69.93 -30.79 -37.32
N GLU A 5 69.60 -30.46 -36.07
CA GLU A 5 69.40 -29.11 -35.53
C GLU A 5 68.30 -28.27 -36.20
N TYR A 6 67.39 -27.77 -35.35
CA TYR A 6 66.83 -26.42 -35.38
C TYR A 6 66.47 -25.79 -36.74
N LEU A 7 65.16 -25.60 -36.97
CA LEU A 7 64.51 -24.53 -37.74
C LEU A 7 63.35 -25.07 -38.59
N GLN A 8 62.27 -25.45 -37.92
CA GLN A 8 60.92 -25.08 -38.34
C GLN A 8 60.02 -24.96 -37.09
N VAL A 9 60.50 -24.11 -36.18
CA VAL A 9 59.62 -23.15 -35.52
C VAL A 9 58.97 -22.31 -36.62
N MET A 10 57.76 -21.80 -36.36
CA MET A 10 57.04 -20.79 -37.15
C MET A 10 56.08 -21.35 -38.22
N LEU A 11 54.87 -21.81 -37.83
CA LEU A 11 53.62 -21.44 -38.54
C LEU A 11 52.30 -22.02 -38.02
N PHE A 12 52.26 -22.72 -36.88
CA PHE A 12 50.99 -22.93 -36.16
C PHE A 12 51.04 -22.43 -34.72
N VAL A 13 51.73 -21.30 -34.54
CA VAL A 13 51.41 -20.32 -33.51
C VAL A 13 50.52 -19.30 -34.18
N PHE A 14 49.21 -19.53 -34.28
CA PHE A 14 48.24 -18.44 -34.46
C PHE A 14 46.82 -18.94 -34.12
N ASN A 15 46.36 -18.47 -32.95
CA ASN A 15 44.96 -18.29 -32.53
C ASN A 15 44.08 -19.56 -32.47
N LEU A 16 43.75 -20.11 -31.31
CA LEU A 16 42.76 -19.52 -30.40
C LEU A 16 42.91 -20.15 -29.00
N THR A 17 43.86 -19.68 -28.21
CA THR A 17 43.65 -19.63 -26.76
C THR A 17 42.83 -18.37 -26.51
N LEU A 18 41.49 -18.50 -26.45
CA LEU A 18 40.68 -17.54 -25.69
C LEU A 18 41.05 -17.72 -24.22
N SER A 19 42.20 -17.17 -23.84
CA SER A 19 42.45 -16.77 -22.47
C SER A 19 41.44 -15.68 -22.16
N THR A 20 40.29 -16.05 -21.60
CA THR A 20 39.47 -15.13 -20.83
C THR A 20 40.33 -14.69 -19.66
N ALA A 21 41.06 -13.60 -19.86
CA ALA A 21 41.76 -12.93 -18.79
C ALA A 21 40.74 -12.72 -17.67
N ALA A 22 40.95 -13.38 -16.54
CA ALA A 22 40.14 -13.19 -15.36
C ALA A 22 40.13 -11.68 -15.08
N LYS A 23 38.98 -11.03 -15.26
CA LYS A 23 38.77 -9.60 -15.00
C LYS A 23 38.95 -9.34 -13.50
N LYS A 24 40.20 -9.27 -13.03
CA LYS A 24 40.58 -8.76 -11.71
C LYS A 24 40.41 -7.24 -11.70
N ALA A 25 39.95 -6.54 -10.67
CA ALA A 25 39.01 -6.80 -9.57
C ALA A 25 38.83 -5.44 -8.86
N VAL A 26 37.58 -5.08 -8.54
CA VAL A 26 37.14 -4.00 -7.63
C VAL A 26 37.37 -2.56 -8.14
N ASN A 27 36.26 -1.83 -8.31
CA ASN A 27 36.32 -0.39 -8.51
C ASN A 27 36.47 0.29 -7.13
N CYS A 28 37.39 1.24 -7.04
CA CYS A 28 37.40 2.22 -5.96
C CYS A 28 36.39 3.31 -6.32
N GLN A 29 35.40 3.53 -5.46
CA GLN A 29 34.46 4.62 -5.60
C GLN A 29 34.95 5.81 -4.78
N ASN A 30 35.22 6.93 -5.45
CA ASN A 30 35.65 8.16 -4.82
C ASN A 30 34.50 9.17 -4.83
N PHE A 31 34.39 9.95 -3.77
CA PHE A 31 33.39 11.02 -3.63
C PHE A 31 34.13 12.33 -3.43
N LYS A 32 33.71 13.37 -4.15
CA LYS A 32 34.18 14.74 -3.93
C LYS A 32 33.02 15.51 -3.29
N PHE A 33 33.29 16.17 -2.18
CA PHE A 33 32.33 17.10 -1.59
C PHE A 33 33.09 18.25 -0.97
N VAL A 34 32.76 19.45 -1.40
CA VAL A 34 33.26 20.70 -0.86
C VAL A 34 32.03 21.57 -0.65
N ILE A 35 31.88 22.12 0.56
CA ILE A 35 30.78 23.05 0.84
C ILE A 35 30.92 24.25 -0.12
N ASP A 36 29.80 24.71 -0.65
CA ASP A 36 29.67 25.86 -1.56
C ASP A 36 30.26 25.68 -2.97
N GLU A 37 30.92 24.56 -3.28
CA GLU A 37 31.20 24.15 -4.66
C GLU A 37 30.03 23.36 -5.24
N ASP A 38 29.69 23.59 -6.51
CA ASP A 38 28.65 22.88 -7.27
C ASP A 38 27.23 22.91 -6.64
N VAL A 39 27.01 23.76 -5.63
CA VAL A 39 25.72 23.96 -4.99
C VAL A 39 24.79 24.83 -5.85
N VAL A 40 23.50 24.48 -5.86
CA VAL A 40 22.46 25.35 -6.40
C VAL A 40 21.65 25.93 -5.23
N TYR A 41 21.97 27.17 -4.87
CA TYR A 41 21.33 27.87 -3.77
C TYR A 41 19.86 28.18 -4.05
N ASN A 42 19.04 28.17 -3.00
CA ASN A 42 17.60 28.48 -3.05
C ASN A 42 16.81 27.62 -4.06
N HIS A 43 17.29 26.40 -4.31
CA HIS A 43 16.65 25.42 -5.16
C HIS A 43 16.72 24.04 -4.52
N ILE A 44 15.72 23.22 -4.86
CA ILE A 44 15.65 21.82 -4.47
C ILE A 44 15.20 20.97 -5.66
N LEU A 45 15.44 19.67 -5.56
CA LEU A 45 14.79 18.69 -6.42
C LEU A 45 13.49 18.23 -5.75
N GLU A 46 12.35 18.56 -6.34
CA GLU A 46 11.03 18.27 -5.79
C GLU A 46 10.50 16.92 -6.29
N GLY A 47 9.77 16.17 -5.45
CA GLY A 47 9.08 14.93 -5.87
C GLY A 47 9.95 13.67 -5.94
N HIS A 48 11.26 13.77 -5.73
CA HIS A 48 12.20 12.63 -5.81
C HIS A 48 12.85 12.25 -4.47
N VAL A 49 12.38 12.84 -3.37
CA VAL A 49 12.86 12.56 -2.01
C VAL A 49 12.35 11.19 -1.56
N PHE A 50 13.27 10.28 -1.22
CA PHE A 50 12.91 8.95 -0.70
C PHE A 50 13.20 8.78 0.80
N GLN A 51 14.04 9.66 1.37
CA GLN A 51 14.37 9.61 2.79
C GLN A 51 14.68 11.01 3.33
N ARG A 52 14.35 11.22 4.60
CA ARG A 52 14.62 12.45 5.34
C ARG A 52 15.40 12.16 6.61
N PHE A 53 16.29 13.07 6.97
CA PHE A 53 17.08 13.01 8.19
C PHE A 53 17.16 14.39 8.83
N THR A 54 17.31 14.41 10.14
CA THR A 54 17.80 15.58 10.88
C THR A 54 19.31 15.44 11.07
N VAL A 55 20.08 16.40 10.57
CA VAL A 55 21.54 16.41 10.60
C VAL A 55 22.07 17.79 10.99
N HIS A 56 23.33 17.89 11.41
CA HIS A 56 23.92 19.15 11.86
C HIS A 56 24.59 19.97 10.74
N SER A 57 24.84 19.39 9.57
CA SER A 57 25.51 20.08 8.47
C SER A 57 25.24 19.42 7.11
N ALA A 58 25.49 20.16 6.04
CA ALA A 58 25.47 19.62 4.67
C ALA A 58 26.46 18.47 4.48
N ILE A 59 27.61 18.47 5.19
CA ILE A 59 28.58 17.35 5.16
C ILE A 59 27.95 16.08 5.74
N GLN A 60 27.23 16.19 6.86
CA GLN A 60 26.54 15.02 7.41
C GLN A 60 25.44 14.52 6.47
N CYS A 61 24.71 15.43 5.81
CA CYS A 61 23.76 15.05 4.77
C CYS A 61 24.45 14.32 3.60
N HIS A 62 25.61 14.83 3.15
CA HIS A 62 26.43 14.19 2.13
C HIS A 62 26.84 12.77 2.53
N VAL A 63 27.28 12.57 3.79
CA VAL A 63 27.62 11.24 4.30
C VAL A 63 26.41 10.31 4.27
N LYS A 64 25.22 10.77 4.69
CA LYS A 64 23.98 9.98 4.56
C LYS A 64 23.70 9.58 3.10
N CYS A 65 23.85 10.50 2.16
CA CYS A 65 23.69 10.23 0.73
C CYS A 65 24.75 9.24 0.21
N LYS A 66 26.02 9.45 0.58
CA LYS A 66 27.13 8.60 0.20
C LYS A 66 26.93 7.16 0.68
N ASP A 67 26.40 6.97 1.88
CA ASP A 67 26.21 5.64 2.47
C ASP A 67 24.94 4.93 1.94
N ASP A 68 23.99 5.65 1.32
CA ASP A 68 22.80 5.06 0.71
C ASP A 68 22.93 4.91 -0.81
N CYS A 69 22.98 3.67 -1.28
CA CYS A 69 23.17 3.34 -2.69
C CYS A 69 22.11 3.87 -3.67
N LEU A 70 20.91 4.24 -3.19
CA LEU A 70 19.86 4.90 -3.99
C LEU A 70 20.10 6.39 -4.18
N CYS A 71 20.85 7.04 -3.30
CA CYS A 71 21.03 8.48 -3.33
C CYS A 71 21.89 8.93 -4.52
N VAL A 72 21.40 9.93 -5.23
CA VAL A 72 22.07 10.56 -6.38
C VAL A 72 22.24 12.07 -6.20
N SER A 73 21.38 12.71 -5.40
CA SER A 73 21.53 14.11 -4.98
C SER A 73 20.86 14.32 -3.61
N MET A 74 21.02 15.51 -3.03
CA MET A 74 20.38 15.86 -1.76
C MET A 74 19.86 17.30 -1.78
N ASN A 75 18.77 17.52 -1.05
CA ASN A 75 18.35 18.87 -0.63
C ASN A 75 18.76 19.07 0.82
N TYR A 76 19.32 20.23 1.14
CA TYR A 76 19.71 20.59 2.50
C TYR A 76 19.15 21.96 2.90
N PHE A 77 18.54 22.03 4.07
CA PHE A 77 17.88 23.22 4.61
C PHE A 77 18.63 23.71 5.86
N PRO A 78 19.64 24.59 5.74
CA PRO A 78 20.52 24.97 6.85
C PRO A 78 19.80 25.56 8.07
N TYR A 79 18.61 26.14 7.89
CA TYR A 79 17.85 26.79 8.96
C TYR A 79 16.74 25.92 9.55
N SER A 80 16.44 24.75 8.96
CA SER A 80 15.44 23.84 9.51
C SER A 80 16.04 23.01 10.65
N MET A 81 15.32 22.91 11.76
CA MET A 81 15.73 22.13 12.94
C MET A 81 15.44 20.63 12.80
N GLU A 82 14.50 20.26 11.94
CA GLU A 82 14.09 18.87 11.70
C GLU A 82 14.00 18.58 10.20
N ASN A 83 14.22 17.31 9.83
CA ASN A 83 14.11 16.82 8.44
C ASN A 83 14.85 17.71 7.43
N ASN A 84 15.97 18.28 7.85
CA ASN A 84 16.71 19.29 7.11
C ASN A 84 17.65 18.70 6.04
N CYS A 85 17.74 17.38 5.95
CA CYS A 85 18.44 16.65 4.90
C CYS A 85 17.46 15.73 4.19
N GLU A 86 17.26 15.95 2.89
CA GLU A 86 16.44 15.11 2.03
C GLU A 86 17.34 14.41 1.01
N LEU A 87 17.27 13.08 0.93
CA LEU A 87 18.00 12.29 -0.07
C LEU A 87 17.11 12.03 -1.28
N ASN A 88 17.66 12.24 -2.48
CA ASN A 88 16.94 12.10 -3.74
C ASN A 88 17.45 10.91 -4.56
N VAL A 89 16.52 10.21 -5.22
CA VAL A 89 16.84 9.09 -6.15
C VAL A 89 17.21 9.55 -7.55
N ALA A 90 17.12 10.85 -7.81
CA ALA A 90 17.42 11.49 -9.08
C ALA A 90 18.30 12.73 -8.84
N ASN A 91 18.79 13.32 -9.92
CA ASN A 91 19.50 14.59 -9.92
C ASN A 91 18.92 15.51 -11.00
N LYS A 92 19.44 16.74 -11.08
CA LYS A 92 19.05 17.75 -12.06
C LYS A 92 19.27 17.34 -13.54
N ASP A 93 20.17 16.39 -13.81
CA ASP A 93 20.45 15.93 -15.16
C ASP A 93 19.39 14.90 -15.59
N MET A 94 18.99 14.02 -14.68
CA MET A 94 17.92 13.03 -14.88
C MET A 94 16.54 13.68 -14.95
N GLU A 95 16.28 14.66 -14.07
CA GLU A 95 14.95 15.27 -13.88
C GLU A 95 15.04 16.81 -13.84
N PRO A 96 15.42 17.46 -14.95
CA PRO A 96 15.65 18.90 -14.97
C PRO A 96 14.39 19.72 -14.65
N ALA A 97 13.20 19.20 -14.98
CA ALA A 97 11.93 19.88 -14.69
C ALA A 97 11.57 19.89 -13.20
N ALA A 98 12.12 18.95 -12.42
CA ALA A 98 11.89 18.82 -10.98
C ALA A 98 12.75 19.79 -10.15
N MET A 99 13.72 20.47 -10.76
CA MET A 99 14.45 21.54 -10.10
C MET A 99 13.54 22.76 -9.91
N LYS A 100 13.19 23.04 -8.66
CA LYS A 100 12.30 24.14 -8.29
C LYS A 100 12.98 25.08 -7.32
N ARG A 101 12.65 26.37 -7.46
CA ARG A 101 13.10 27.39 -6.52
C ARG A 101 12.38 27.18 -5.18
N ARG A 102 13.15 27.09 -4.11
CA ARG A 102 12.64 27.04 -2.74
C ARG A 102 13.59 27.82 -1.86
N GLN A 103 13.11 28.91 -1.28
CA GLN A 103 13.90 29.77 -0.41
C GLN A 103 14.47 28.92 0.74
N GLU A 104 15.74 29.16 1.11
CA GLU A 104 16.45 28.45 2.18
C GLU A 104 16.73 26.96 1.94
N GLY A 105 16.39 26.41 0.77
CA GLY A 105 16.80 25.06 0.36
C GLY A 105 18.01 25.12 -0.57
N ASN A 106 19.01 24.29 -0.32
CA ASN A 106 20.20 24.17 -1.17
C ASN A 106 20.29 22.76 -1.76
N TYR A 107 20.47 22.69 -3.07
CA TYR A 107 20.62 21.43 -3.79
C TYR A 107 22.09 21.09 -4.04
N TYR A 108 22.45 19.81 -3.87
CA TYR A 108 23.79 19.28 -4.12
C TYR A 108 23.73 17.95 -4.88
N ASP A 109 24.54 17.83 -5.94
CA ASP A 109 24.78 16.55 -6.61
C ASP A 109 25.69 15.64 -5.76
N LEU A 110 25.49 14.33 -5.87
CA LEU A 110 26.46 13.37 -5.35
C LEU A 110 27.60 13.18 -6.37
N VAL A 111 28.62 14.04 -6.30
CA VAL A 111 29.78 13.97 -7.19
C VAL A 111 30.66 12.77 -6.85
N ARG A 112 30.79 11.84 -7.80
CA ARG A 112 31.55 10.60 -7.63
C ARG A 112 32.34 10.20 -8.87
N SER A 113 33.37 9.38 -8.67
CA SER A 113 34.17 8.79 -9.77
C SER A 113 34.56 7.35 -9.44
N TYR A 114 34.86 6.57 -10.49
CA TYR A 114 35.29 5.18 -10.36
C TYR A 114 36.69 5.01 -10.93
N THR A 115 37.57 4.39 -10.16
CA THR A 115 38.91 3.97 -10.58
C THR A 115 39.07 2.48 -10.40
N VAL A 116 39.96 1.85 -11.16
CA VAL A 116 40.33 0.45 -11.00
C VAL A 116 41.58 0.33 -10.12
N LYS A 117 41.77 -0.82 -9.46
CA LYS A 117 43.01 -1.12 -8.71
C LYS A 117 44.23 -0.93 -9.62
N GLY A 118 45.08 0.04 -9.28
CA GLY A 118 46.19 0.50 -10.13
C GLY A 118 46.13 1.99 -10.46
N GLY A 119 44.98 2.63 -10.24
CA GLY A 119 44.79 4.07 -10.43
C GLY A 119 44.17 4.46 -11.78
N ASP A 120 43.99 3.49 -12.69
CA ASP A 120 43.41 3.75 -14.01
C ASP A 120 41.93 4.18 -13.91
N LYS A 121 41.50 4.98 -14.90
CA LYS A 121 40.10 5.41 -15.02
C LYS A 121 39.22 4.21 -15.41
N TYR A 122 38.08 4.05 -14.74
CA TYR A 122 37.10 3.05 -15.10
C TYR A 122 36.51 3.33 -16.50
N THR A 123 36.39 2.27 -17.30
CA THR A 123 35.70 2.27 -18.59
C THR A 123 34.71 1.09 -18.64
N PRO A 124 33.41 1.33 -18.91
CA PRO A 124 32.37 0.29 -18.86
C PRO A 124 32.64 -0.92 -19.77
N GLU A 125 33.25 -0.71 -20.94
CA GLU A 125 33.52 -1.77 -21.93
C GLU A 125 34.60 -2.76 -21.47
N LYS A 126 35.58 -2.29 -20.68
CA LYS A 126 36.75 -3.07 -20.28
C LYS A 126 36.60 -3.69 -18.89
N HIS A 127 35.89 -3.01 -17.99
CA HIS A 127 35.88 -3.33 -16.57
C HIS A 127 34.51 -3.83 -16.09
N HIS A 128 34.51 -4.79 -15.17
CA HIS A 128 33.28 -5.20 -14.50
C HIS A 128 32.94 -4.21 -13.38
N CYS A 129 31.70 -3.73 -13.33
CA CYS A 129 31.27 -2.85 -12.27
C CYS A 129 31.18 -3.61 -10.94
N ILE A 130 31.96 -3.17 -9.95
CA ILE A 130 31.84 -3.63 -8.57
C ILE A 130 31.86 -2.41 -7.64
N ASN A 131 30.72 -2.00 -7.09
CA ASN A 131 30.56 -0.90 -6.13
C ASN A 131 30.04 -1.36 -4.75
N ARG A 132 29.70 -2.65 -4.59
CA ARG A 132 29.22 -3.31 -3.36
C ARG A 132 27.79 -2.98 -2.93
N CYS A 133 27.03 -2.23 -3.72
CA CYS A 133 25.62 -1.94 -3.42
C CYS A 133 24.73 -3.19 -3.50
N CYS A 134 25.11 -4.23 -4.25
CA CYS A 134 24.35 -5.48 -4.32
C CYS A 134 24.79 -6.53 -3.28
N ARG A 135 25.74 -6.21 -2.38
CA ARG A 135 26.29 -7.18 -1.42
C ARG A 135 25.23 -7.83 -0.52
N THR A 136 24.25 -7.05 -0.06
CA THR A 136 23.13 -7.52 0.78
C THR A 136 21.81 -7.64 -0.01
N ASN A 137 21.87 -7.58 -1.34
CA ASN A 137 20.73 -7.45 -2.26
C ASN A 137 19.66 -6.44 -1.76
N PRO A 138 19.73 -5.15 -2.15
CA PRO A 138 18.74 -4.16 -1.77
C PRO A 138 17.36 -4.38 -2.42
N CYS A 139 17.22 -5.24 -3.42
CA CYS A 139 15.94 -5.49 -4.08
C CYS A 139 15.02 -6.35 -3.19
N LEU A 140 13.75 -5.95 -3.08
CA LEU A 140 12.74 -6.62 -2.29
C LEU A 140 12.02 -7.70 -3.12
N ASN A 141 11.21 -8.51 -2.44
CA ASN A 141 10.27 -9.46 -3.04
C ASN A 141 10.89 -10.40 -4.10
N GLY A 142 12.14 -10.81 -3.90
CA GLY A 142 12.86 -11.71 -4.82
C GLY A 142 13.48 -11.02 -6.04
N GLY A 143 13.58 -9.69 -6.05
CA GLY A 143 14.28 -8.94 -7.09
C GLY A 143 15.76 -9.26 -7.18
N VAL A 144 16.31 -9.17 -8.39
CA VAL A 144 17.74 -9.39 -8.67
C VAL A 144 18.43 -8.05 -8.82
N CYS A 145 19.46 -7.82 -7.99
CA CYS A 145 20.25 -6.59 -8.02
C CYS A 145 21.39 -6.68 -9.04
N GLN A 146 21.59 -5.60 -9.79
CA GLN A 146 22.78 -5.41 -10.63
C GLN A 146 23.45 -4.07 -10.31
N GLU A 147 24.77 -4.10 -10.12
CA GLU A 147 25.56 -2.92 -9.77
C GLU A 147 25.79 -2.01 -10.99
N ILE A 148 25.74 -0.70 -10.76
CA ILE A 148 25.89 0.35 -11.77
C ILE A 148 27.06 1.27 -11.37
N CYS A 149 28.01 1.44 -12.28
CA CYS A 149 29.21 2.25 -12.10
C CYS A 149 29.20 3.44 -13.07
N ASP A 150 28.07 4.12 -13.10
CA ASP A 150 27.85 5.40 -13.76
C ASP A 150 27.88 6.50 -12.68
N THR A 151 28.39 7.68 -13.01
CA THR A 151 28.53 8.80 -12.09
C THR A 151 27.24 9.61 -11.92
N HIS A 152 26.27 9.48 -12.83
CA HIS A 152 25.06 10.33 -12.86
C HIS A 152 23.76 9.60 -12.49
N SER A 153 23.78 8.30 -12.15
CA SER A 153 22.58 7.51 -11.87
C SER A 153 22.59 6.88 -10.47
N THR A 154 21.64 6.02 -10.14
CA THR A 154 21.71 5.18 -8.93
C THR A 154 22.86 4.18 -9.03
N ARG A 155 23.30 3.62 -7.90
CA ARG A 155 24.44 2.67 -7.89
C ARG A 155 24.03 1.22 -8.15
N PHE A 156 22.74 0.97 -8.31
CA PHE A 156 22.21 -0.32 -8.71
C PHE A 156 20.85 -0.14 -9.38
N ASN A 157 20.41 -1.20 -10.07
CA ASN A 157 19.03 -1.40 -10.50
C ASN A 157 18.52 -2.75 -9.97
N CYS A 158 17.20 -2.88 -9.96
CA CYS A 158 16.53 -4.11 -9.61
C CYS A 158 15.75 -4.64 -10.81
N THR A 159 15.99 -5.90 -11.18
CA THR A 159 15.12 -6.63 -12.08
C THR A 159 14.04 -7.31 -11.24
N CYS A 160 12.79 -6.84 -11.38
CA CYS A 160 11.68 -7.33 -10.57
C CYS A 160 11.04 -8.59 -11.15
N PRO A 161 10.57 -9.51 -10.29
CA PRO A 161 9.69 -10.59 -10.71
C PRO A 161 8.42 -10.04 -11.36
N ASN A 162 7.75 -10.88 -12.15
CA ASN A 162 6.58 -10.46 -12.92
C ASN A 162 5.42 -9.90 -12.07
N THR A 163 5.36 -10.21 -10.77
CA THR A 163 4.31 -9.76 -9.84
C THR A 163 4.61 -8.46 -9.10
N TYR A 164 5.84 -7.92 -9.19
CA TYR A 164 6.27 -6.73 -8.45
C TYR A 164 6.87 -5.67 -9.38
N PHE A 165 6.86 -4.42 -8.92
CA PHE A 165 7.44 -3.27 -9.59
C PHE A 165 7.92 -2.23 -8.58
N GLY A 166 8.46 -1.11 -9.06
CA GLY A 166 9.11 -0.09 -8.24
C GLY A 166 10.62 -0.19 -8.31
N GLN A 167 11.31 0.80 -7.77
CA GLN A 167 12.76 0.91 -7.88
C GLN A 167 13.49 -0.26 -7.21
N ARG A 168 12.89 -0.81 -6.16
CA ARG A 168 13.38 -1.95 -5.39
C ARG A 168 12.40 -3.11 -5.40
N CYS A 169 11.46 -3.15 -6.34
CA CYS A 169 10.41 -4.18 -6.41
C CYS A 169 9.50 -4.19 -5.17
N GLU A 170 9.34 -3.03 -4.53
CA GLU A 170 8.59 -2.85 -3.30
C GLU A 170 7.07 -2.87 -3.50
N LYS A 171 6.58 -2.61 -4.72
CA LYS A 171 5.16 -2.49 -5.04
C LYS A 171 4.63 -3.73 -5.75
N MET A 172 3.41 -4.13 -5.41
CA MET A 172 2.69 -5.24 -6.04
C MET A 172 1.99 -4.76 -7.31
N LYS A 173 2.20 -5.44 -8.45
CA LYS A 173 1.50 -5.10 -9.71
C LYS A 173 0.01 -5.40 -9.66
N HIS A 174 -0.38 -6.43 -8.93
CA HIS A 174 -1.76 -6.90 -8.82
C HIS A 174 -2.21 -6.91 -7.35
N PRO A 175 -2.52 -5.74 -6.75
CA PRO A 175 -3.01 -5.68 -5.37
C PRO A 175 -4.33 -6.44 -5.22
N ARG A 176 -4.49 -7.19 -4.12
CA ARG A 176 -5.67 -8.05 -3.88
C ARG A 176 -6.66 -7.45 -2.89
N SER A 177 -6.28 -6.37 -2.20
CA SER A 177 -7.05 -5.76 -1.12
C SER A 177 -6.67 -4.30 -0.92
N CYS A 178 -7.49 -3.53 -0.20
CA CYS A 178 -7.12 -2.17 0.22
C CYS A 178 -5.87 -2.14 1.13
N LYS A 179 -5.53 -3.26 1.78
CA LYS A 179 -4.27 -3.40 2.50
C LYS A 179 -3.07 -3.43 1.58
N ASP A 180 -3.17 -4.10 0.44
CA ASP A 180 -2.08 -4.10 -0.55
C ASP A 180 -1.97 -2.76 -1.25
N ILE A 181 -3.09 -2.08 -1.46
CA ILE A 181 -3.12 -0.68 -1.94
C ILE A 181 -2.36 0.24 -0.96
N ALA A 182 -2.63 0.14 0.34
CA ALA A 182 -1.90 0.91 1.35
C ALA A 182 -0.40 0.55 1.36
N LYS A 183 -0.04 -0.74 1.28
CA LYS A 183 1.37 -1.18 1.17
C LYS A 183 2.08 -0.66 -0.07
N ASN A 184 1.36 -0.43 -1.17
CA ASN A 184 1.90 0.20 -2.38
C ASN A 184 2.14 1.72 -2.23
N GLY A 185 1.86 2.28 -1.05
CA GLY A 185 2.11 3.68 -0.69
C GLY A 185 0.88 4.59 -0.79
N ALA A 186 -0.32 4.03 -1.04
CA ALA A 186 -1.53 4.84 -1.04
C ALA A 186 -1.89 5.29 0.38
N SER A 187 -2.20 6.57 0.54
CA SER A 187 -2.51 7.20 1.83
C SER A 187 -3.85 7.95 1.85
N THR A 188 -4.56 7.98 0.72
CA THR A 188 -5.83 8.71 0.55
C THR A 188 -6.99 7.74 0.38
N SER A 189 -8.11 7.98 1.04
CA SER A 189 -9.32 7.18 0.78
C SER A 189 -9.87 7.47 -0.63
N GLY A 190 -10.39 6.46 -1.33
CA GLY A 190 -10.82 6.60 -2.71
C GLY A 190 -11.12 5.28 -3.40
N LYS A 191 -11.49 5.34 -4.69
CA LYS A 191 -11.63 4.14 -5.53
C LYS A 191 -10.25 3.67 -5.99
N TYR A 192 -10.02 2.36 -5.91
CA TYR A 192 -8.81 1.69 -6.36
C TYR A 192 -9.16 0.43 -7.12
N ASP A 193 -8.33 0.11 -8.12
CA ASP A 193 -8.41 -1.16 -8.83
C ASP A 193 -7.64 -2.24 -8.07
N ILE A 194 -8.31 -3.36 -7.82
CA ILE A 194 -7.73 -4.57 -7.25
C ILE A 194 -8.04 -5.77 -8.14
N TYR A 195 -7.43 -6.91 -7.83
CA TYR A 195 -7.53 -8.11 -8.64
C TYR A 195 -8.00 -9.30 -7.81
N ASP A 196 -8.90 -10.12 -8.36
CA ASP A 196 -9.41 -11.34 -7.70
C ASP A 196 -8.47 -12.55 -7.90
N SER A 197 -8.78 -13.71 -7.31
CA SER A 197 -7.94 -14.92 -7.48
C SER A 197 -7.68 -15.32 -8.94
N ASN A 198 -8.57 -14.98 -9.87
CA ASN A 198 -8.46 -15.27 -11.30
C ASN A 198 -7.67 -14.20 -12.06
N SER A 199 -7.19 -13.16 -11.36
CA SER A 199 -6.52 -11.98 -11.94
C SER A 199 -7.44 -11.10 -12.77
N GLU A 200 -8.74 -11.18 -12.51
CA GLU A 200 -9.72 -10.23 -13.03
C GLU A 200 -9.69 -8.95 -12.20
N ARG A 201 -9.67 -7.81 -12.89
CA ARG A 201 -9.59 -6.49 -12.28
C ARG A 201 -11.00 -5.99 -11.93
N PHE A 202 -11.17 -5.46 -10.73
CA PHE A 202 -12.40 -4.78 -10.30
C PHE A 202 -12.10 -3.61 -9.36
N SER A 203 -13.01 -2.63 -9.33
CA SER A 203 -12.84 -1.40 -8.55
C SER A 203 -13.52 -1.51 -7.19
N VAL A 204 -12.83 -1.05 -6.14
CA VAL A 204 -13.36 -0.98 -4.77
C VAL A 204 -13.09 0.39 -4.17
N TYR A 205 -13.94 0.81 -3.23
CA TYR A 205 -13.63 1.97 -2.40
C TYR A 205 -12.82 1.53 -1.18
N CYS A 206 -11.62 2.12 -1.04
CA CYS A 206 -10.76 1.96 0.12
C CYS A 206 -10.91 3.15 1.05
N ASP A 207 -11.20 2.88 2.31
CA ASP A 207 -11.03 3.84 3.39
C ASP A 207 -9.72 3.54 4.13
N LEU A 208 -8.75 4.44 3.94
CA LEU A 208 -7.37 4.30 4.43
C LEU A 208 -7.07 5.26 5.59
N GLN A 209 -8.04 6.09 6.00
CA GLN A 209 -7.78 7.27 6.83
C GLN A 209 -8.74 7.39 8.03
N SER A 210 -9.97 6.88 7.96
CA SER A 210 -10.96 7.16 9.00
C SER A 210 -10.62 6.55 10.36
N GLU A 211 -9.84 5.47 10.37
CA GLU A 211 -9.54 4.69 11.58
C GLU A 211 -8.07 4.27 11.58
N PRO A 212 -7.21 4.94 12.38
CA PRO A 212 -5.81 4.55 12.51
C PRO A 212 -5.64 3.08 12.89
N GLY A 213 -4.70 2.40 12.24
CA GLY A 213 -4.45 0.96 12.46
C GLY A 213 -5.31 0.02 11.60
N PHE A 214 -6.26 0.56 10.84
CA PHE A 214 -7.12 -0.23 9.94
C PHE A 214 -7.19 0.36 8.54
N VAL A 215 -7.35 -0.55 7.57
CA VAL A 215 -7.72 -0.23 6.20
C VAL A 215 -9.00 -0.99 5.88
N TRP A 216 -9.96 -0.30 5.25
CA TRP A 216 -11.29 -0.82 5.02
C TRP A 216 -11.64 -0.83 3.54
N THR A 217 -12.34 -1.88 3.11
CA THR A 217 -12.86 -2.05 1.76
C THR A 217 -14.39 -2.06 1.83
N LEU A 218 -15.04 -1.16 1.10
CA LEU A 218 -16.50 -1.14 1.00
C LEU A 218 -16.98 -2.37 0.22
N ILE A 219 -17.89 -3.15 0.81
CA ILE A 219 -18.49 -4.32 0.13
C ILE A 219 -19.96 -4.10 -0.25
N GLN A 220 -20.65 -3.23 0.48
CA GLN A 220 -22.04 -2.89 0.21
C GLN A 220 -22.37 -1.51 0.78
N SER A 221 -23.12 -0.71 0.03
CA SER A 221 -23.77 0.52 0.51
C SER A 221 -25.18 0.61 -0.04
N PHE A 222 -26.15 0.98 0.80
CA PHE A 222 -27.50 1.25 0.32
C PHE A 222 -28.19 2.32 1.16
N SER A 223 -29.10 3.07 0.52
CA SER A 223 -29.98 4.00 1.23
C SER A 223 -31.25 3.33 1.73
N LEU A 224 -31.89 3.91 2.76
CA LEU A 224 -33.15 3.42 3.29
C LEU A 224 -34.27 3.45 2.23
N ALA A 225 -34.22 4.37 1.27
CA ALA A 225 -35.10 4.37 0.10
C ALA A 225 -34.96 3.08 -0.72
N LYS A 226 -33.75 2.54 -0.84
CA LYS A 226 -33.42 1.30 -1.57
C LYS A 226 -33.55 0.02 -0.74
N ARG A 227 -33.99 0.11 0.52
CA ARG A 227 -34.11 -1.04 1.44
C ARG A 227 -34.83 -2.26 0.88
N LYS A 228 -35.85 -2.08 0.01
CA LYS A 228 -36.61 -3.20 -0.58
C LYS A 228 -35.74 -4.08 -1.48
N THR A 229 -34.78 -3.49 -2.19
CA THR A 229 -33.83 -4.22 -3.03
C THR A 229 -32.85 -5.03 -2.16
N PHE A 230 -32.36 -4.43 -1.08
CA PHE A 230 -31.28 -5.02 -0.28
C PHE A 230 -31.78 -5.95 0.83
N MET A 231 -33.01 -5.79 1.35
CA MET A 231 -33.46 -6.52 2.55
C MET A 231 -33.51 -8.05 2.37
N ASN A 232 -33.68 -8.51 1.12
CA ASN A 232 -33.83 -9.93 0.75
C ASN A 232 -32.56 -10.49 0.10
N ALA A 233 -31.39 -9.89 0.34
CA ALA A 233 -30.12 -10.37 -0.18
C ALA A 233 -29.09 -10.49 0.96
N GLY A 234 -28.95 -11.70 1.51
CA GLY A 234 -27.83 -12.02 2.40
C GLY A 234 -26.50 -12.01 1.64
N PHE A 235 -25.39 -11.84 2.34
CA PHE A 235 -24.06 -11.80 1.70
C PHE A 235 -23.67 -13.11 1.02
N GLY A 236 -24.27 -14.25 1.39
CA GLY A 236 -24.09 -15.54 0.70
C GLY A 236 -24.78 -15.66 -0.67
N LYS A 237 -25.66 -14.71 -1.02
CA LYS A 237 -26.35 -14.66 -2.32
C LYS A 237 -25.61 -13.73 -3.27
N ASN A 238 -25.38 -14.18 -4.51
CA ASN A 238 -24.87 -13.28 -5.53
C ASN A 238 -25.92 -12.23 -5.87
N PHE A 239 -25.58 -10.98 -5.57
CA PHE A 239 -26.39 -9.81 -5.86
C PHE A 239 -25.40 -8.66 -6.07
N GLU A 240 -24.96 -8.49 -7.31
CA GLU A 240 -24.03 -7.42 -7.68
C GLU A 240 -24.80 -6.23 -8.24
N ILE A 241 -24.29 -5.04 -7.96
CA ILE A 241 -24.74 -3.80 -8.61
C ILE A 241 -23.60 -3.38 -9.53
N TYR A 242 -23.92 -3.09 -10.80
CA TYR A 242 -22.95 -2.56 -11.74
C TYR A 242 -22.28 -1.30 -11.18
N ILE A 243 -20.95 -1.31 -11.10
CA ILE A 243 -20.17 -0.22 -10.54
C ILE A 243 -19.74 0.67 -11.70
N GLU A 244 -20.42 1.80 -11.85
CA GLU A 244 -20.06 2.81 -12.85
C GLU A 244 -18.67 3.40 -12.58
N GLU A 245 -18.01 3.81 -13.66
CA GLU A 245 -16.82 4.67 -13.59
C GLU A 245 -17.20 6.03 -12.97
N GLY A 246 -16.33 6.57 -12.12
CA GLY A 246 -16.59 7.84 -11.42
C GLY A 246 -16.74 7.67 -9.91
N GLU A 247 -17.62 8.44 -9.27
CA GLU A 247 -17.78 8.42 -7.81
C GLU A 247 -18.50 7.16 -7.29
N VAL A 248 -18.36 6.88 -5.99
CA VAL A 248 -19.08 5.76 -5.36
C VAL A 248 -20.56 6.12 -5.22
N ASN A 249 -21.43 5.27 -5.76
CA ASN A 249 -22.86 5.40 -5.51
C ASN A 249 -23.21 4.87 -4.11
N TRP A 250 -23.23 5.74 -3.10
CA TRP A 250 -23.55 5.37 -1.72
C TRP A 250 -24.99 4.89 -1.52
N ASN A 251 -25.90 5.19 -2.46
CA ASN A 251 -27.31 4.80 -2.36
C ASN A 251 -27.56 3.36 -2.81
N GLU A 252 -26.73 2.82 -3.69
CA GLU A 252 -26.89 1.49 -4.28
C GLU A 252 -25.53 1.02 -4.81
N PHE A 253 -24.83 0.23 -4.00
CA PHE A 253 -23.54 -0.37 -4.31
C PHE A 253 -23.46 -1.75 -3.66
N ARG A 254 -23.01 -2.76 -4.41
CA ARG A 254 -22.72 -4.07 -3.85
C ARG A 254 -21.76 -4.84 -4.75
N LEU A 255 -20.68 -5.34 -4.17
CA LEU A 255 -19.77 -6.26 -4.84
C LEU A 255 -20.45 -7.62 -5.09
N SER A 256 -19.98 -8.34 -6.10
CA SER A 256 -20.43 -9.71 -6.35
C SER A 256 -20.04 -10.64 -5.20
N LEU A 257 -20.71 -11.79 -5.10
CA LEU A 257 -20.37 -12.80 -4.09
C LEU A 257 -18.90 -13.23 -4.21
N LEU A 258 -18.41 -13.48 -5.43
CA LEU A 258 -17.03 -13.91 -5.68
C LEU A 258 -16.02 -12.84 -5.28
N GLN A 259 -16.31 -11.56 -5.56
CA GLN A 259 -15.46 -10.45 -5.15
C GLN A 259 -15.39 -10.33 -3.62
N MET A 260 -16.53 -10.43 -2.94
CA MET A 260 -16.57 -10.41 -1.46
C MET A 260 -15.82 -11.61 -0.87
N GLN A 261 -15.97 -12.81 -1.42
CA GLN A 261 -15.24 -14.00 -0.97
C GLN A 261 -13.72 -13.84 -1.16
N SER A 262 -13.28 -13.30 -2.30
CA SER A 262 -11.87 -12.99 -2.55
C SER A 262 -11.32 -12.00 -1.52
N LEU A 263 -12.06 -10.93 -1.21
CA LEU A 263 -11.68 -9.93 -0.21
C LEU A 263 -11.64 -10.49 1.22
N ALA A 264 -12.59 -11.37 1.57
CA ALA A 264 -12.67 -11.97 2.90
C ALA A 264 -11.39 -12.73 3.28
N ILE A 265 -10.71 -13.37 2.31
CA ILE A 265 -9.44 -14.08 2.52
C ILE A 265 -8.33 -13.15 3.03
N TYR A 266 -8.35 -11.88 2.61
CA TYR A 266 -7.35 -10.87 3.00
C TYR A 266 -7.83 -9.96 4.14
N SER A 267 -8.99 -10.28 4.72
CA SER A 267 -9.66 -9.46 5.72
C SER A 267 -9.72 -10.18 7.06
N THR A 268 -9.73 -9.39 8.13
CA THR A 268 -9.76 -9.91 9.51
C THR A 268 -10.94 -9.39 10.31
N HIS A 269 -11.57 -8.31 9.85
CA HIS A 269 -12.66 -7.63 10.53
C HIS A 269 -13.79 -7.31 9.58
N LEU A 270 -14.99 -7.21 10.14
CA LEU A 270 -16.20 -6.66 9.54
C LEU A 270 -16.58 -5.43 10.35
N ARG A 271 -16.98 -4.35 9.68
CA ARG A 271 -17.73 -3.29 10.33
C ARG A 271 -18.96 -2.87 9.54
N VAL A 272 -19.90 -2.26 10.23
CA VAL A 272 -21.05 -1.58 9.63
C VAL A 272 -21.16 -0.17 10.19
N THR A 273 -21.43 0.78 9.31
CA THR A 273 -21.53 2.22 9.61
C THR A 273 -22.83 2.78 9.03
N CYS A 274 -23.34 3.83 9.66
CA CYS A 274 -24.43 4.64 9.11
C CYS A 274 -23.91 5.98 8.57
N ASN A 275 -24.43 6.41 7.42
CA ASN A 275 -24.15 7.72 6.80
C ASN A 275 -22.66 8.06 6.64
N PHE A 276 -21.80 7.07 6.36
CA PHE A 276 -20.34 7.28 6.30
C PHE A 276 -19.93 8.36 5.29
N SER A 277 -20.61 8.43 4.14
CA SER A 277 -20.30 9.40 3.09
C SER A 277 -20.55 10.85 3.48
N MET A 278 -21.45 11.09 4.44
CA MET A 278 -21.84 12.43 4.90
C MET A 278 -21.12 12.80 6.18
N ASP A 279 -21.07 11.86 7.13
CA ASP A 279 -20.67 12.13 8.52
C ASP A 279 -19.26 11.61 8.84
N GLY A 280 -18.62 10.89 7.90
CA GLY A 280 -17.40 10.13 8.17
C GLY A 280 -17.63 8.95 9.11
N LEU A 281 -16.55 8.49 9.76
CA LEU A 281 -16.63 7.45 10.78
C LEU A 281 -17.26 8.00 12.06
N GLN A 282 -18.38 7.40 12.46
CA GLN A 282 -19.09 7.70 13.69
C GLN A 282 -19.34 6.39 14.44
N TYR A 283 -19.12 6.39 15.75
CA TYR A 283 -19.31 5.21 16.60
C TYR A 283 -20.72 5.08 17.19
N THR A 284 -21.62 6.04 16.90
CA THR A 284 -23.06 5.89 17.14
C THR A 284 -23.69 5.20 15.94
N ASP A 285 -24.48 4.14 16.19
CA ASP A 285 -25.01 3.26 15.14
C ASP A 285 -23.87 2.66 14.30
N TYR A 286 -23.07 1.86 14.99
CA TYR A 286 -21.87 1.22 14.46
C TYR A 286 -21.73 -0.16 15.08
N ALA A 287 -21.22 -1.13 14.32
CA ALA A 287 -20.75 -2.38 14.90
C ALA A 287 -19.47 -2.86 14.21
N ARG A 288 -18.55 -3.43 15.00
CA ARG A 288 -17.32 -4.06 14.53
C ARG A 288 -17.15 -5.44 15.17
N ALA A 289 -16.78 -6.41 14.35
CA ALA A 289 -16.48 -7.76 14.76
C ALA A 289 -15.23 -8.27 14.05
N LYS A 290 -14.61 -9.30 14.64
CA LYS A 290 -13.66 -10.13 13.90
C LYS A 290 -14.44 -10.95 12.89
N LEU A 291 -13.87 -11.11 11.70
CA LEU A 291 -14.47 -11.95 10.65
C LEU A 291 -14.39 -13.43 11.04
N ALA A 292 -13.34 -13.82 11.77
CA ALA A 292 -13.25 -15.15 12.39
C ALA A 292 -14.41 -15.36 13.36
N GLY A 293 -15.21 -16.42 13.15
CA GLY A 293 -16.42 -16.71 13.92
C GLY A 293 -17.69 -16.02 13.39
N HIS A 294 -17.55 -15.08 12.45
CA HIS A 294 -18.66 -14.49 11.70
C HIS A 294 -18.65 -15.02 10.27
N ASP A 295 -19.25 -16.20 10.04
CA ASP A 295 -19.45 -16.69 8.68
C ASP A 295 -20.43 -15.76 7.94
N ILE A 296 -19.90 -14.71 7.33
CA ILE A 296 -20.69 -13.70 6.63
C ILE A 296 -21.27 -14.24 5.34
N PHE A 297 -20.94 -15.44 4.86
CA PHE A 297 -21.56 -16.03 3.67
C PHE A 297 -22.57 -17.13 4.02
N GLY A 298 -22.57 -17.60 5.25
CA GLY A 298 -23.48 -18.63 5.75
C GLY A 298 -24.90 -18.16 6.01
N THR A 299 -25.71 -19.15 6.40
CA THR A 299 -27.11 -19.00 6.82
C THR A 299 -27.25 -19.37 8.29
N TRP A 300 -27.57 -18.40 9.14
CA TRP A 300 -27.66 -18.60 10.58
C TRP A 300 -28.43 -17.46 11.27
N MET A 301 -28.86 -17.74 12.51
CA MET A 301 -29.43 -16.76 13.43
C MET A 301 -28.96 -17.13 14.84
N THR A 302 -27.99 -16.39 15.36
CA THR A 302 -27.36 -16.71 16.65
C THR A 302 -26.74 -15.47 17.29
N CYS A 303 -26.39 -15.59 18.57
CA CYS A 303 -25.59 -14.61 19.29
C CYS A 303 -24.18 -14.56 18.70
N GLN A 304 -23.80 -13.40 18.20
CA GLN A 304 -22.52 -13.18 17.54
C GLN A 304 -21.65 -12.24 18.33
N MET A 305 -20.35 -12.53 18.42
CA MET A 305 -19.39 -11.75 19.20
C MET A 305 -18.95 -10.48 18.47
N TYR A 306 -19.19 -9.32 19.07
CA TYR A 306 -18.73 -8.02 18.58
C TYR A 306 -17.63 -7.47 19.48
N GLU A 307 -16.60 -6.90 18.86
CA GLU A 307 -15.60 -6.11 19.60
C GLU A 307 -16.25 -4.85 20.17
N TYR A 308 -17.14 -4.24 19.38
CA TYR A 308 -17.93 -3.09 19.77
C TYR A 308 -19.22 -3.06 18.96
N VAL A 309 -20.35 -2.83 19.64
CA VAL A 309 -21.65 -2.56 19.03
C VAL A 309 -22.23 -1.33 19.70
N ASN A 310 -22.82 -0.44 18.92
CA ASN A 310 -23.57 0.72 19.39
C ASN A 310 -24.79 0.87 18.50
N ILE A 311 -25.97 0.86 19.12
CA ILE A 311 -27.24 1.04 18.46
C ILE A 311 -28.04 2.05 19.27
N ARG A 312 -28.37 3.19 18.66
CA ARG A 312 -29.09 4.33 19.23
C ARG A 312 -28.41 4.91 20.47
N GLY A 313 -27.08 4.85 20.51
CA GLY A 313 -26.26 5.31 21.65
C GLY A 313 -26.07 4.26 22.76
N ILE A 314 -26.78 3.14 22.71
CA ILE A 314 -26.59 2.02 23.64
C ILE A 314 -25.44 1.17 23.10
N HIS A 315 -24.36 1.07 23.87
CA HIS A 315 -23.15 0.42 23.43
C HIS A 315 -22.73 -0.72 24.34
N CYS A 316 -21.97 -1.62 23.77
CA CYS A 316 -21.42 -2.79 24.44
C CYS A 316 -20.13 -3.19 23.73
N SER A 317 -19.14 -3.62 24.52
CA SER A 317 -17.81 -4.03 24.02
C SER A 317 -17.55 -5.47 24.40
N ASN A 318 -16.89 -6.22 23.51
CA ASN A 318 -16.59 -7.64 23.70
C ASN A 318 -17.79 -8.45 24.17
N CYS A 319 -18.90 -8.32 23.46
CA CYS A 319 -20.16 -8.94 23.86
C CYS A 319 -20.94 -9.45 22.67
N THR A 320 -21.92 -10.28 22.97
CA THR A 320 -22.75 -10.91 21.96
C THR A 320 -24.02 -10.12 21.64
N ALA A 321 -24.39 -10.05 20.36
CA ALA A 321 -25.68 -9.53 19.91
C ALA A 321 -26.37 -10.53 18.98
N LEU A 322 -27.71 -10.59 19.00
CA LEU A 322 -28.46 -11.51 18.15
C LEU A 322 -28.41 -11.03 16.71
N THR A 323 -27.74 -11.79 15.86
CA THR A 323 -27.55 -11.43 14.46
C THR A 323 -28.15 -12.51 13.58
N LYS A 324 -28.71 -12.10 12.44
CA LYS A 324 -29.32 -13.02 11.49
C LYS A 324 -28.86 -12.68 10.08
N GLN A 325 -28.57 -13.73 9.31
CA GLN A 325 -28.45 -13.67 7.88
C GLN A 325 -28.89 -15.00 7.25
N GLN A 326 -29.54 -14.93 6.09
CA GLN A 326 -29.86 -16.10 5.25
C GLN A 326 -29.76 -15.68 3.78
N GLU A 327 -29.87 -16.61 2.84
CA GLU A 327 -29.83 -16.31 1.41
C GLU A 327 -30.78 -15.16 1.01
N ASP A 328 -32.06 -15.26 1.42
CA ASP A 328 -33.09 -14.24 1.18
C ASP A 328 -33.32 -13.29 2.37
N THR A 329 -32.33 -13.12 3.23
CA THR A 329 -32.41 -12.19 4.36
C THR A 329 -31.07 -11.53 4.58
N SER A 330 -31.00 -10.23 4.29
CA SER A 330 -29.81 -9.41 4.56
C SER A 330 -29.33 -9.53 6.01
N TRP A 331 -28.01 -9.43 6.18
CA TRP A 331 -27.38 -9.34 7.48
C TRP A 331 -27.99 -8.20 8.30
N HIS A 332 -28.40 -8.49 9.54
CA HIS A 332 -28.92 -7.47 10.45
C HIS A 332 -28.80 -7.93 11.91
N ILE A 333 -28.74 -6.95 12.81
CA ILE A 333 -28.79 -7.17 14.26
C ILE A 333 -30.23 -7.00 14.73
N LYS A 334 -30.73 -7.97 15.48
CA LYS A 334 -32.04 -7.94 16.16
C LYS A 334 -31.84 -7.40 17.58
N SER A 335 -31.60 -6.09 17.69
CA SER A 335 -31.19 -5.44 18.94
C SER A 335 -32.19 -5.68 20.08
N ASN A 336 -33.48 -5.52 19.81
CA ASN A 336 -34.54 -5.66 20.83
C ASN A 336 -34.76 -7.11 21.32
N LYS A 337 -34.34 -8.10 20.54
CA LYS A 337 -34.47 -9.53 20.85
C LYS A 337 -33.18 -10.15 21.39
N SER A 338 -32.09 -9.39 21.52
CA SER A 338 -30.77 -9.91 21.88
C SER A 338 -30.77 -10.58 23.27
N ILE A 339 -31.25 -9.89 24.31
CA ILE A 339 -31.37 -10.47 25.67
C ILE A 339 -32.33 -11.66 25.71
N GLU A 340 -33.45 -11.61 24.99
CA GLU A 340 -34.44 -12.71 24.95
C GLU A 340 -33.86 -13.99 24.32
N ALA A 341 -32.92 -13.84 23.39
CA ALA A 341 -32.21 -14.95 22.77
C ALA A 341 -30.97 -15.41 23.57
N GLY A 342 -30.70 -14.80 24.73
CA GLY A 342 -29.55 -15.15 25.59
C GLY A 342 -28.23 -14.47 25.21
N CYS A 343 -28.25 -13.42 24.39
CA CYS A 343 -27.06 -12.61 24.13
C CYS A 343 -26.87 -11.54 25.22
N GLU A 344 -25.70 -10.93 25.27
CA GLU A 344 -25.33 -9.94 26.31
C GLU A 344 -25.78 -8.51 25.98
N PHE A 345 -25.90 -8.16 24.71
CA PHE A 345 -26.28 -6.81 24.29
C PHE A 345 -27.75 -6.50 24.62
N ASP A 346 -27.98 -5.50 25.50
CA ASP A 346 -29.32 -4.99 25.79
C ASP A 346 -29.73 -3.85 24.86
N GLY A 347 -30.22 -4.21 23.68
CA GLY A 347 -30.77 -3.27 22.72
C GLY A 347 -32.25 -2.95 22.91
N LYS A 348 -32.90 -3.32 24.03
CA LYS A 348 -34.34 -3.08 24.25
C LYS A 348 -34.71 -1.61 24.50
N PRO A 349 -33.94 -0.82 25.26
CA PRO A 349 -34.32 0.57 25.53
C PRO A 349 -34.48 1.38 24.24
N GLY A 350 -35.61 2.08 24.13
CA GLY A 350 -35.96 2.90 22.96
C GLY A 350 -36.18 2.12 21.65
N ALA A 351 -36.29 0.79 21.70
CA ALA A 351 -36.47 -0.02 20.51
C ALA A 351 -37.94 -0.10 20.04
N VAL A 352 -38.12 -0.30 18.74
CA VAL A 352 -39.44 -0.65 18.17
C VAL A 352 -39.67 -2.18 18.19
N PRO A 353 -40.92 -2.66 18.10
CA PRO A 353 -41.20 -4.09 17.98
C PRO A 353 -40.46 -4.72 16.78
N ASP A 354 -39.83 -5.87 17.02
CA ASP A 354 -38.95 -6.58 16.08
C ASP A 354 -37.93 -5.69 15.35
N GLU A 355 -37.35 -4.69 16.02
CA GLU A 355 -36.35 -3.79 15.44
C GLU A 355 -35.17 -4.55 14.81
N LYS A 356 -34.83 -4.14 13.59
CA LYS A 356 -33.71 -4.67 12.81
C LYS A 356 -32.78 -3.52 12.47
N ASN A 357 -31.54 -3.64 12.92
CA ASN A 357 -30.51 -2.63 12.72
C ASN A 357 -29.53 -3.10 11.65
N PHE A 358 -28.92 -2.11 10.97
CA PHE A 358 -27.91 -2.31 9.94
C PHE A 358 -28.35 -3.07 8.67
N GLY A 359 -29.58 -3.53 8.60
CA GLY A 359 -30.12 -4.26 7.46
C GLY A 359 -31.57 -4.65 7.67
N GLN A 360 -32.13 -5.35 6.69
CA GLN A 360 -33.51 -5.85 6.67
C GLN A 360 -34.58 -4.86 7.19
N PHE A 361 -34.45 -3.57 6.87
CA PHE A 361 -35.37 -2.53 7.35
C PHE A 361 -36.78 -2.72 6.78
N GLN A 362 -37.75 -3.11 7.62
CA GLN A 362 -39.16 -3.22 7.24
C GLN A 362 -39.94 -2.01 7.76
N ASP A 363 -41.09 -1.69 7.16
CA ASP A 363 -41.81 -0.46 7.51
C ASP A 363 -42.22 -0.38 8.99
N ARG A 364 -42.50 -1.53 9.62
CA ARG A 364 -42.86 -1.62 11.05
C ARG A 364 -41.67 -1.75 12.00
N THR A 365 -40.45 -1.98 11.48
CA THR A 365 -39.26 -2.31 12.29
C THR A 365 -38.16 -1.24 12.19
N LYS A 366 -38.42 -0.14 11.48
CA LYS A 366 -37.49 1.00 11.37
C LYS A 366 -37.60 1.87 12.62
N ASN A 367 -36.46 2.33 13.11
CA ASN A 367 -36.40 3.27 14.22
C ASN A 367 -35.77 4.58 13.73
N GLN A 368 -36.46 5.70 13.94
CA GLN A 368 -35.93 7.01 13.56
C GLN A 368 -34.76 7.44 14.45
N HIS A 369 -34.61 6.91 15.66
CA HIS A 369 -33.43 7.19 16.49
C HIS A 369 -32.15 6.47 16.02
N HIS A 370 -32.25 5.58 15.04
CA HIS A 370 -31.11 4.86 14.46
C HIS A 370 -30.70 5.49 13.12
N ARG A 371 -29.46 5.96 13.00
CA ARG A 371 -28.95 6.78 11.89
C ARG A 371 -29.12 6.16 10.51
N CYS A 372 -29.00 4.84 10.38
CA CYS A 372 -29.20 4.14 9.10
C CYS A 372 -30.68 4.09 8.66
N SER A 373 -31.62 4.38 9.57
CA SER A 373 -33.07 4.34 9.33
C SER A 373 -33.79 5.63 9.70
N PHE A 374 -33.07 6.74 9.90
CA PHE A 374 -33.61 8.05 10.27
C PHE A 374 -34.47 8.66 9.16
N SER A 375 -33.95 8.70 7.93
CA SER A 375 -34.62 9.28 6.76
C SER A 375 -34.48 8.37 5.53
N PRO A 376 -35.26 8.59 4.46
CA PRO A 376 -35.09 7.85 3.21
C PRO A 376 -33.68 7.97 2.59
N THR A 377 -32.96 9.05 2.88
CA THR A 377 -31.58 9.29 2.40
C THR A 377 -30.52 8.70 3.33
N SER A 378 -30.89 8.20 4.51
CA SER A 378 -29.96 7.49 5.40
C SER A 378 -29.35 6.29 4.69
N THR A 379 -28.04 6.12 4.83
CA THR A 379 -27.30 5.03 4.19
C THR A 379 -26.67 4.09 5.20
N THR A 380 -26.50 2.83 4.80
CA THR A 380 -25.81 1.80 5.56
C THR A 380 -24.66 1.24 4.73
N GLN A 381 -23.45 1.24 5.28
CA GLN A 381 -22.27 0.69 4.62
C GLN A 381 -21.73 -0.50 5.40
N HIS A 382 -21.47 -1.61 4.70
CA HIS A 382 -20.76 -2.76 5.24
C HIS A 382 -19.36 -2.83 4.64
N TRP A 383 -18.40 -3.21 5.46
CA TRP A 383 -16.99 -3.14 5.12
C TRP A 383 -16.26 -4.39 5.58
N PHE A 384 -15.27 -4.81 4.79
CA PHE A 384 -14.20 -5.66 5.29
C PHE A 384 -12.99 -4.85 5.66
N GLY A 385 -12.28 -5.26 6.69
CA GLY A 385 -11.12 -4.54 7.21
C GLY A 385 -9.96 -5.45 7.53
N ALA A 386 -8.76 -4.90 7.44
CA ALA A 386 -7.55 -5.53 7.90
C ALA A 386 -6.75 -4.57 8.77
N LYS A 387 -6.07 -5.11 9.78
CA LYS A 387 -5.09 -4.35 10.54
C LYS A 387 -3.93 -3.95 9.64
N TYR A 388 -3.53 -2.70 9.73
CA TYR A 388 -2.43 -2.10 9.00
C TYR A 388 -1.73 -1.09 9.91
N GLU A 389 -0.52 -1.45 10.34
CA GLU A 389 0.38 -0.55 11.05
C GLU A 389 1.42 -0.08 10.02
N LEU A 390 1.64 1.24 9.99
CA LEU A 390 2.58 1.92 9.07
C LEU A 390 4.03 1.64 9.44
#